data_AF-A0A3B9EXE3-F1
#
_entry.id   AF-A0A3B9EXE3-F1
#
_cell.length_a   1.000
_cell.length_b   1.000
_cell.length_c   1.000
_cell.angle_alpha   90.00
_cell.angle_beta   90.00
_cell.angle_gamma   90.00
#
_symmetry.space_group_name_H-M   'P 1'
#
loop_
_entity.id
_entity.type
_entity.pdbx_description
1 polymer ?
#
loop_
_entity_poly.entity_id
_entity_poly.type
_entity_poly.pdbx_seq_one_letter_code
_entity_poly.pdbx_strand_id
1 'polypeptide(L)'
;MGFSDLEADKSHYNYQSVADQLQQYIEGEEFKGYDPYDTLNSPLPFHWMGKWGKPVAIQVQKRNPLNLRSLIGIKKEHNPKAMGLLLHAYSLKFLKNGDAGTRETMDKLFQWLLDNHSKGFQHYCWGYNFDWASSVKFLP
;
A
#
# COMPACT_ATOMS: atom_id res chain seq x y z
N MET A 1 -28.64 -21.64 -23.53
CA MET A 1 -28.09 -20.53 -22.73
C MET A 1 -26.81 -20.10 -23.40
N GLY A 2 -26.90 -19.03 -24.18
CA GLY A 2 -25.83 -18.60 -25.08
C GLY A 2 -24.78 -17.78 -24.33
N PHE A 3 -23.53 -17.87 -24.78
CA PHE A 3 -22.42 -17.03 -24.35
C PHE A 3 -22.62 -15.52 -24.62
N SER A 4 -23.78 -15.12 -25.15
CA SER A 4 -24.23 -13.73 -25.32
C SER A 4 -24.72 -13.08 -24.02
N ASP A 5 -25.08 -13.86 -23.00
CA ASP A 5 -25.66 -13.34 -21.76
C ASP A 5 -24.60 -12.85 -20.75
N LEU A 6 -23.31 -13.05 -21.05
CA LEU A 6 -22.18 -12.58 -20.24
C LEU A 6 -21.60 -11.24 -20.70
N GLU A 7 -22.07 -10.67 -21.81
CA GLU A 7 -21.62 -9.35 -22.30
C GLU A 7 -22.55 -8.20 -21.87
N ALA A 8 -23.65 -8.50 -21.18
CA ALA A 8 -24.74 -7.56 -20.91
C ALA A 8 -24.75 -6.88 -19.53
N ASP A 9 -23.63 -6.87 -18.79
CA ASP A 9 -23.48 -6.04 -17.58
C ASP A 9 -22.14 -5.28 -17.57
N LYS A 10 -21.92 -4.49 -18.63
CA LYS A 10 -21.01 -3.34 -18.57
C LYS A 10 -21.84 -2.10 -18.28
N SER A 11 -22.68 -2.15 -17.24
CA SER A 11 -23.30 -0.95 -16.69
C SER A 11 -22.18 0.06 -16.43
N HIS A 12 -22.37 1.27 -16.93
CA HIS A 12 -21.39 2.35 -16.90
C HIS A 12 -20.85 2.55 -15.47
N TYR A 13 -19.67 2.01 -15.17
CA TYR A 13 -18.93 2.44 -13.99
C TYR A 13 -18.72 3.94 -14.15
N ASN A 14 -19.40 4.72 -13.32
CA ASN A 14 -19.08 6.12 -13.19
C ASN A 14 -17.69 6.18 -12.55
N TYR A 15 -16.65 6.29 -13.37
CA TYR A 15 -15.27 6.32 -12.91
C TYR A 15 -15.03 7.38 -11.82
N GLN A 16 -15.80 8.48 -11.86
CA GLN A 16 -15.74 9.52 -10.84
C GLN A 16 -16.28 8.99 -9.50
N SER A 17 -17.41 8.27 -9.50
CA SER A 17 -17.95 7.70 -8.26
C SER A 17 -17.04 6.62 -7.65
N VAL A 18 -16.35 5.83 -8.48
CA VAL A 18 -15.37 4.84 -8.00
C VAL A 18 -14.14 5.52 -7.41
N ALA A 19 -13.64 6.58 -8.06
CA ALA A 19 -12.51 7.35 -7.56
C ALA A 19 -12.84 8.04 -6.22
N ASP A 20 -14.04 8.60 -6.10
CA ASP A 20 -14.50 9.24 -4.86
C ASP A 20 -14.67 8.23 -3.72
N GLN A 21 -15.23 7.05 -4.00
CA GLN A 21 -15.33 5.96 -3.02
C GLN A 21 -13.94 5.47 -2.57
N LEU A 22 -13.01 5.30 -3.52
CA LEU A 22 -11.63 4.95 -3.20
C LEU A 22 -10.99 6.03 -2.34
N GLN A 23 -11.18 7.30 -2.68
CA GLN A 23 -10.65 8.43 -1.92
C GLN A 23 -11.17 8.42 -0.47
N GLN A 24 -12.48 8.29 -0.29
CA GLN A 24 -13.09 8.20 1.04
C GLN A 24 -12.55 7.01 1.84
N TYR A 25 -12.36 5.87 1.19
CA TYR A 25 -11.77 4.69 1.83
C TYR A 25 -10.32 4.95 2.27
N ILE A 26 -9.46 5.47 1.40
CA ILE A 26 -8.04 5.71 1.77
C ILE A 26 -7.90 6.78 2.84
N GLU A 27 -8.74 7.82 2.83
CA GLU A 27 -8.75 8.86 3.85
C GLU A 27 -9.27 8.31 5.19
N GLY A 28 -10.32 7.49 5.15
CA GLY A 28 -10.86 6.80 6.34
C GLY A 28 -9.89 5.79 6.96
N GLU A 29 -9.00 5.21 6.16
CA GLU A 29 -7.89 4.35 6.60
C GLU A 29 -6.64 5.14 7.00
N GLU A 30 -6.71 6.48 7.03
CA GLU A 30 -5.59 7.38 7.31
C GLU A 30 -4.38 7.09 6.41
N PHE A 31 -4.62 6.72 5.15
CA PHE A 31 -3.60 6.33 4.16
C PHE A 31 -2.76 5.10 4.53
N LYS A 32 -3.18 4.33 5.54
CA LYS A 32 -2.55 3.07 5.94
C LYS A 32 -3.15 1.92 5.17
N GLY A 33 -2.32 0.95 4.82
CA GLY A 33 -2.77 -0.22 4.07
C GLY A 33 -1.94 -1.46 4.37
N TYR A 34 -2.45 -2.57 3.88
CA TYR A 34 -1.68 -3.80 3.78
C TYR A 34 -0.92 -3.84 2.46
N ASP A 35 0.30 -4.38 2.50
CA ASP A 35 1.11 -4.60 1.32
C ASP A 35 1.14 -6.11 0.98
N PRO A 36 1.18 -6.52 -0.29
CA PRO A 36 1.39 -7.93 -0.64
C PRO A 36 2.66 -8.55 -0.06
N TYR A 37 3.65 -7.74 0.34
CA TYR A 37 4.95 -8.18 0.85
C TYR A 37 5.18 -7.84 2.34
N ASP A 38 4.17 -7.36 3.07
CA ASP A 38 4.24 -6.95 4.48
C ASP A 38 4.41 -8.10 5.49
N THR A 39 4.54 -9.35 5.03
CA THR A 39 4.50 -10.54 5.89
C THR A 39 5.58 -10.52 6.97
N LEU A 40 6.75 -9.97 6.66
CA LEU A 40 7.88 -9.91 7.58
C LEU A 40 7.73 -8.84 8.68
N ASN A 41 6.70 -8.00 8.61
CA ASN A 41 6.33 -7.11 9.73
C ASN A 41 5.62 -7.86 10.86
N SER A 42 5.27 -9.14 10.66
CA SER A 42 4.77 -10.01 11.72
C SER A 42 5.88 -10.28 12.75
N PRO A 43 5.55 -10.31 14.06
CA PRO A 43 6.52 -10.70 15.10
C PRO A 43 6.86 -12.20 15.07
N LEU A 44 6.25 -12.99 14.17
CA LEU A 44 6.50 -14.42 14.07
C LEU A 44 7.96 -14.71 13.65
N PRO A 45 8.65 -15.65 14.31
CA PRO A 45 10.06 -15.94 14.06
C PRO A 45 10.25 -16.85 12.84
N PHE A 46 9.90 -16.36 11.65
CA PHE A 46 10.00 -17.15 10.40
C PHE A 46 11.42 -17.67 10.12
N HIS A 47 12.44 -17.03 10.69
CA HIS A 47 13.84 -17.45 10.57
C HIS A 47 14.12 -18.84 11.20
N TRP A 48 13.28 -19.31 12.13
CA TRP A 48 13.41 -20.66 12.71
C TRP A 48 13.20 -21.79 11.68
N MET A 49 12.54 -21.49 10.56
CA MET A 49 12.37 -22.42 9.44
C MET A 49 13.56 -22.39 8.44
N GLY A 50 14.69 -21.80 8.83
CA GLY A 50 15.90 -21.71 8.02
C GLY A 50 15.80 -20.71 6.86
N LYS A 51 16.69 -20.84 5.87
CA LYS A 51 16.83 -19.89 4.75
C LYS A 51 15.56 -19.68 3.90
N TRP A 52 14.63 -20.64 3.94
CA TRP A 52 13.38 -20.58 3.19
C TRP A 52 12.21 -20.03 4.01
N GLY A 53 12.33 -19.90 5.32
CA GLY A 53 11.22 -19.50 6.19
C GLY A 53 10.61 -18.15 5.82
N LYS A 54 11.44 -17.10 5.74
CA LYS A 54 10.98 -15.75 5.35
C LYS A 54 10.40 -15.72 3.91
N PRO A 55 11.09 -16.23 2.86
CA PRO A 55 10.53 -16.26 1.51
C PRO A 55 9.22 -17.05 1.39
N VAL A 56 9.13 -18.23 2.01
CA VAL A 56 7.91 -19.05 1.97
C VAL A 56 6.76 -18.33 2.67
N ALA A 57 6.99 -17.72 3.84
CA ALA A 57 5.97 -16.95 4.54
C ALA A 57 5.40 -15.83 3.66
N ILE A 58 6.26 -15.03 3.01
CA ILE A 58 5.84 -14.00 2.05
C ILE A 58 5.01 -14.61 0.92
N GLN A 59 5.48 -15.70 0.30
CA GLN A 59 4.80 -16.31 -0.84
C GLN A 59 3.45 -16.94 -0.49
N VAL A 60 3.33 -17.55 0.70
CA VAL A 60 2.09 -18.09 1.24
C VAL A 60 1.10 -16.96 1.44
N GLN A 61 1.49 -15.90 2.15
CA GLN A 61 0.57 -14.81 2.45
C GLN A 61 0.18 -14.01 1.21
N LYS A 62 1.11 -13.80 0.26
CA LYS A 62 0.84 -13.15 -1.02
C LYS A 62 -0.21 -13.88 -1.86
N ARG A 63 -0.26 -15.22 -1.79
CA ARG A 63 -1.21 -16.07 -2.54
C ARG A 63 -2.42 -16.49 -1.71
N ASN A 64 -2.48 -16.09 -0.45
CA ASN A 64 -3.57 -16.45 0.43
C ASN A 64 -4.82 -15.62 0.06
N PRO A 65 -5.95 -16.26 -0.33
CA PRO A 65 -7.19 -15.53 -0.62
C PRO A 65 -7.84 -14.97 0.66
N LEU A 66 -7.42 -15.44 1.84
CA LEU A 66 -7.91 -14.97 3.13
C LEU A 66 -6.95 -13.95 3.74
N ASN A 67 -7.48 -12.87 4.31
CA ASN A 67 -6.66 -11.85 4.96
C ASN A 67 -6.29 -12.27 6.40
N LEU A 68 -5.27 -13.12 6.55
CA LEU A 68 -4.77 -13.55 7.87
C LEU A 68 -3.86 -12.52 8.58
N ARG A 69 -3.66 -11.33 8.01
CA ARG A 69 -2.65 -10.36 8.49
C ARG A 69 -2.84 -9.97 9.94
N SER A 70 -4.07 -9.63 10.32
CA SER A 70 -4.39 -9.28 11.71
C SER A 70 -4.13 -10.43 12.68
N LEU A 71 -4.38 -11.67 12.28
CA LEU A 71 -4.15 -12.87 13.11
C LEU A 71 -2.67 -13.12 13.36
N ILE A 72 -1.81 -12.80 12.39
CA ILE A 72 -0.35 -12.91 12.53
C ILE A 72 0.29 -11.59 12.99
N GLY A 73 -0.50 -10.65 13.51
CA GLY A 73 -0.01 -9.41 14.12
C GLY A 73 0.47 -8.33 13.15
N ILE A 74 0.21 -8.48 11.85
CA ILE A 74 0.52 -7.45 10.85
C ILE A 74 -0.54 -6.36 10.90
N LYS A 75 -0.08 -5.12 11.08
CA LYS A 75 -0.90 -3.92 11.11
C LYS A 75 -0.88 -3.23 9.75
N LYS A 76 -1.93 -2.46 9.45
CA LYS A 76 -1.91 -1.53 8.32
C LYS A 76 -0.93 -0.41 8.64
N GLU A 77 -0.06 -0.10 7.70
CA GLU A 77 1.00 0.89 7.87
C GLU A 77 1.07 1.79 6.64
N HIS A 78 1.81 2.89 6.75
CA HIS A 78 2.11 3.74 5.60
C HIS A 78 3.24 3.14 4.77
N ASN A 79 3.01 2.98 3.47
CA ASN A 79 4.05 2.64 2.52
C ASN A 79 4.58 3.94 1.88
N PRO A 80 5.88 4.30 2.03
CA PRO A 80 6.40 5.56 1.49
C PRO A 80 6.19 5.74 -0.02
N LYS A 81 6.21 4.66 -0.80
CA LYS A 81 5.89 4.70 -2.23
C LYS A 81 4.43 5.08 -2.45
N ALA A 82 3.51 4.52 -1.66
CA ALA A 82 2.10 4.87 -1.74
C ALA A 82 1.89 6.35 -1.35
N MET A 83 2.54 6.83 -0.30
CA MET A 83 2.47 8.23 0.12
C MET A 83 2.92 9.20 -0.98
N GLY A 84 4.01 8.89 -1.69
CA GLY A 84 4.45 9.66 -2.85
C GLY A 84 3.48 9.63 -4.03
N LEU A 85 2.89 8.47 -4.34
CA LEU A 85 1.88 8.34 -5.39
C LEU A 85 0.58 9.09 -5.05
N LEU A 86 0.17 9.03 -3.78
CA LEU A 86 -0.99 9.78 -3.29
C LEU A 86 -0.73 11.28 -3.39
N LEU A 87 0.41 11.77 -2.92
CA LEU A 87 0.77 13.20 -3.04
C LEU A 87 0.69 13.67 -4.51
N HIS A 88 1.21 12.86 -5.44
CA HIS A 88 1.10 13.15 -6.87
C HIS A 88 -0.38 13.19 -7.33
N ALA A 89 -1.18 12.19 -6.98
CA ALA A 89 -2.60 12.15 -7.36
C ALA A 89 -3.39 13.36 -6.82
N TYR A 90 -3.21 13.72 -5.54
CA TYR A 90 -3.84 14.90 -4.95
C TYR A 90 -3.32 16.20 -5.59
N SER A 91 -2.04 16.28 -5.96
CA SER A 91 -1.51 17.43 -6.70
C SER A 91 -2.19 17.63 -8.05
N LEU A 92 -2.40 16.54 -8.82
CA LEU A 92 -3.13 16.59 -10.09
C LEU A 92 -4.59 17.01 -9.89
N LYS A 93 -5.24 16.48 -8.84
CA LYS A 93 -6.60 16.87 -8.48
C LYS A 93 -6.69 18.36 -8.11
N PHE A 94 -5.72 18.86 -7.34
CA PHE A 94 -5.65 20.27 -6.96
C PHE A 94 -5.45 21.19 -8.16
N LEU A 95 -4.56 20.84 -9.10
CA LEU A 95 -4.35 21.60 -10.33
C LEU A 95 -5.63 21.72 -11.16
N LYS A 96 -6.53 20.73 -11.09
CA LYS A 96 -7.79 20.73 -11.84
C LYS A 96 -8.87 21.59 -11.17
N ASN A 97 -9.00 21.51 -9.85
CA ASN A 97 -10.18 22.00 -9.13
C ASN A 97 -9.90 23.09 -8.08
N GLY A 98 -8.66 23.27 -7.64
CA GLY A 98 -8.25 24.31 -6.66
C GLY A 98 -8.85 24.16 -5.26
N ASP A 99 -9.36 22.99 -4.90
CA ASP A 99 -10.08 22.76 -3.63
C ASP A 99 -9.15 22.82 -2.40
N ALA A 100 -9.61 23.51 -1.35
CA ALA A 100 -8.85 23.74 -0.13
C ALA A 100 -8.62 22.44 0.68
N GLY A 101 -9.59 21.52 0.72
CA GLY A 101 -9.43 20.24 1.42
C GLY A 101 -8.34 19.37 0.77
N THR A 102 -8.30 19.36 -0.56
CA THR A 102 -7.25 18.71 -1.35
C THR A 102 -5.87 19.27 -0.99
N ARG A 103 -5.75 20.60 -0.80
CA ARG A 103 -4.49 21.23 -0.39
C ARG A 103 -4.03 20.77 0.99
N GLU A 104 -4.93 20.73 1.97
CA GLU A 104 -4.60 20.26 3.31
C GLU A 104 -4.09 18.80 3.29
N THR A 105 -4.73 17.93 2.51
CA THR A 105 -4.28 16.55 2.33
C THR A 105 -2.89 16.48 1.69
N MET A 106 -2.61 17.31 0.67
CA MET A 106 -1.27 17.39 0.08
C MET A 106 -0.21 17.79 1.10
N ASP A 107 -0.49 18.81 1.91
CA ASP A 107 0.45 19.29 2.92
C ASP A 107 0.72 18.21 3.98
N LYS A 108 -0.31 17.46 4.41
CA LYS A 108 -0.16 16.30 5.31
C LYS A 108 0.73 15.20 4.71
N LEU A 109 0.47 14.79 3.46
CA LEU A 109 1.23 13.75 2.78
C LEU A 109 2.69 14.16 2.56
N PHE A 110 2.90 15.42 2.18
CA PHE A 110 4.23 15.99 1.97
C PHE A 110 5.02 16.05 3.29
N GLN A 111 4.41 16.55 4.36
CA GLN A 111 5.04 16.60 5.67
C GLN A 111 5.40 15.20 6.18
N TRP A 112 4.50 14.23 6.00
CA TRP A 112 4.79 12.83 6.34
C TRP A 112 6.02 12.30 5.60
N LEU A 113 6.18 12.58 4.31
CA LEU A 113 7.35 12.17 3.53
C LEU A 113 8.64 12.81 4.05
N LEU A 114 8.61 14.10 4.39
CA LEU A 114 9.76 14.80 4.96
C LEU A 114 10.18 14.20 6.31
N ASP A 115 9.21 13.86 7.16
CA ASP A 115 9.49 13.30 8.48
C ASP A 115 9.99 11.85 8.42
N ASN A 116 9.53 11.07 7.43
CA ASN A 116 9.75 9.63 7.31
C ASN A 116 10.75 9.23 6.20
N HIS A 117 11.71 10.10 5.85
CA HIS A 117 12.81 9.72 4.97
C HIS A 117 13.85 8.84 5.66
N SER A 118 14.54 8.01 4.86
CA SER A 118 15.65 7.18 5.33
C SER A 118 16.82 8.04 5.80
N LYS A 119 17.27 7.81 7.05
CA LYS A 119 18.41 8.52 7.63
C LYS A 119 19.74 7.94 7.12
N GLY A 120 20.80 8.74 7.18
CA GLY A 120 22.16 8.31 6.81
C GLY A 120 22.52 8.46 5.33
N PHE A 121 21.67 9.08 4.52
CA PHE A 121 21.92 9.39 3.12
C PHE A 121 22.01 10.91 2.91
N GLN A 122 22.80 11.35 1.94
CA GLN A 122 22.98 12.78 1.62
C GLN A 122 21.70 13.44 1.08
N HIS A 123 20.85 12.66 0.40
CA HIS A 123 19.62 13.13 -0.22
C HIS A 123 18.42 12.39 0.33
N TYR A 124 17.24 13.01 0.24
CA TYR A 124 15.98 12.38 0.62
C TYR A 124 15.73 11.13 -0.21
N CYS A 125 15.58 10.00 0.48
CA CYS A 125 15.20 8.72 -0.10
C CYS A 125 14.27 7.98 0.85
N TRP A 126 13.54 7.00 0.31
CA TRP A 126 12.57 6.20 1.05
C TRP A 126 12.72 4.73 0.66
N GLY A 127 12.74 3.87 1.67
CA GLY A 127 12.65 2.42 1.50
C GLY A 127 11.22 1.91 1.64
N TYR A 128 11.04 0.60 1.53
CA TYR A 128 9.79 -0.02 1.99
C TYR A 128 9.75 -0.04 3.53
N ASN A 129 8.55 -0.12 4.08
CA ASN A 129 8.31 -0.26 5.51
C ASN A 129 8.34 -1.73 5.98
N PHE A 130 9.07 -2.59 5.26
CA PHE A 130 9.21 -4.01 5.53
C PHE A 130 10.52 -4.56 4.93
N ASP A 131 11.06 -5.60 5.57
CA ASP A 131 12.23 -6.31 5.07
C ASP A 131 11.94 -6.99 3.71
N TRP A 132 12.99 -7.14 2.91
CA TRP A 132 12.97 -7.98 1.72
C TRP A 132 13.76 -9.28 1.94
N ALA A 133 13.16 -10.42 1.58
CA ALA A 133 13.81 -11.72 1.70
C ALA A 133 13.64 -12.59 0.44
N SER A 134 14.73 -13.23 0.05
CA SER A 134 14.80 -14.29 -0.96
C SER A 134 15.59 -15.48 -0.41
N SER A 135 15.64 -16.58 -1.16
CA SER A 135 16.46 -17.75 -0.79
C SER A 135 17.97 -17.49 -0.80
N VAL A 136 18.39 -16.36 -1.37
CA VAL A 136 19.81 -15.99 -1.56
C VAL A 136 20.19 -14.78 -0.71
N LYS A 137 19.29 -13.82 -0.55
CA LYS A 137 19.60 -12.51 0.01
C LYS A 137 18.46 -11.98 0.88
N PHE A 138 18.84 -11.32 1.96
CA PHE A 138 17.99 -10.60 2.89
C PHE A 138 18.43 -9.12 2.93
N LEU A 139 17.47 -8.20 2.95
CA LEU A 139 17.67 -6.77 3.07
C LEU A 139 16.68 -6.26 4.13
N PRO A 140 17.15 -5.76 5.28
CA PRO A 140 16.30 -5.08 6.24
C PRO A 140 15.89 -3.69 5.74
#